data_AF-A0A1F5SMM7-F1
#
_entry.id   AF-A0A1F5SMM7-F1
#
_cell.length_a   1.000
_cell.length_b   1.000
_cell.length_c   1.000
_cell.angle_alpha   90.00
_cell.angle_beta   90.00
_cell.angle_gamma   90.00
#
_symmetry.space_group_name_H-M   'P 1'
#
loop_
_entity.id
_entity.type
_entity.pdbx_description
1 polymer ?
#
loop_
_entity_poly.entity_id
_entity_poly.type
_entity_poly.pdbx_seq_one_letter_code
_entity_poly.pdbx_strand_id
1 'polypeptide(L)'
;MSNKQIDGITKLSREEMEKSRKIVLDFVEEEMRSKKEAVPASAKEKNKLVDGLFNSVSRVKSKETPKPAVSERKEAPAEETKKPISSSRRFMDIAKAPAAKKPEIHRESKAEIEKRNQLKKIWKNEMSEVLGQESEVAPAIADEAARTKEMIEKEKKEKAERERREKEELKRNQREKEEEEDRARRAKKAAAQRAREEEEKRKQKAGEEEEKRRRNKRAEAKRDRREKIMRLRKILSGYGRYLLRSLFLAGKTALYRFLLIFLVFIFLYSVFAIMLLKFGADNAFTRYIAGYVPVPALVANGDVIEYYKYVDIKNSLKDKAADQKKLDEITRLAVIKEIIVGNLMREYGIAGTDNLTDRINGSIVFDSSKNMVALNRVMKIKKLIDSGEDFIRTATRYGDDLGPLTIDANNRYDHDYYDKLAGLETNETSEIIVDKDGYYIFHVFGKTAEKTDLSYVVVRPVLFEEYVEETVMSYHVWSLVD
;
A
#
# COMPACT_ATOMS: atom_id res chain seq x y z
N MET A 1 16.36 62.56 2.14
CA MET A 1 16.67 61.13 2.38
C MET A 1 16.42 60.39 1.08
N SER A 2 17.45 59.77 0.52
CA SER A 2 17.42 59.17 -0.82
C SER A 2 16.67 57.84 -0.82
N ASN A 3 15.69 57.71 -1.72
CA ASN A 3 14.99 56.48 -2.03
C ASN A 3 15.98 55.48 -2.65
N LYS A 4 16.38 54.46 -1.88
CA LYS A 4 17.00 53.25 -2.43
C LYS A 4 15.92 52.44 -3.14
N GLN A 5 15.85 52.58 -4.46
CA GLN A 5 15.17 51.60 -5.32
C GLN A 5 15.84 50.25 -5.09
N ILE A 6 15.06 49.28 -4.61
CA ILE A 6 15.46 47.88 -4.52
C ILE A 6 15.43 47.36 -5.95
N ASP A 7 16.62 47.10 -6.46
CA ASP A 7 16.87 46.66 -7.84
C ASP A 7 16.24 45.29 -8.09
N GLY A 8 15.76 45.10 -9.31
CA GLY A 8 14.79 44.08 -9.69
C GLY A 8 15.28 42.63 -9.54
N ILE A 9 14.32 41.74 -9.30
CA ILE A 9 14.51 40.28 -9.40
C ILE A 9 15.02 39.97 -10.81
N THR A 10 16.30 39.64 -10.90
CA THR A 10 16.96 39.25 -12.15
C THR A 10 16.29 37.99 -12.67
N LYS A 11 15.61 38.08 -13.82
CA LYS A 11 15.06 36.91 -14.50
C LYS A 11 16.23 36.01 -14.91
N LEU A 12 16.28 34.81 -14.36
CA LEU A 12 17.27 33.80 -14.72
C LEU A 12 17.20 33.54 -16.23
N SER A 13 18.36 33.47 -16.86
CA SER A 13 18.47 33.03 -18.24
C SER A 13 18.03 31.57 -18.37
N ARG A 14 17.66 31.15 -19.59
CA ARG A 14 17.21 29.78 -19.85
C ARG A 14 18.27 28.73 -19.44
N GLU A 15 19.54 29.06 -19.63
CA GLU A 15 20.67 28.19 -19.24
C GLU A 15 20.81 28.07 -17.71
N GLU A 16 20.56 29.15 -16.96
CA GLU A 16 20.58 29.13 -15.49
C GLU A 16 19.39 28.35 -14.92
N MET A 17 18.21 28.43 -15.55
CA MET A 17 17.06 27.59 -15.21
C MET A 17 17.33 26.11 -15.47
N GLU A 18 18.01 25.76 -16.57
CA GLU A 18 18.37 24.37 -16.85
C GLU A 18 19.42 23.85 -15.87
N LYS A 19 20.40 24.67 -15.49
CA LYS A 19 21.38 24.33 -14.45
C LYS A 19 20.72 24.16 -13.08
N SER A 20 19.81 25.05 -12.68
CA SER A 20 19.11 24.93 -11.40
C SER A 20 18.22 23.70 -11.37
N ARG A 21 17.51 23.39 -12.46
CA ARG A 21 16.70 22.17 -12.58
C ARG A 21 17.56 20.91 -12.47
N LYS A 22 18.74 20.90 -13.08
CA LYS A 22 19.67 19.76 -12.98
C LYS A 22 20.15 19.53 -11.54
N ILE A 23 20.53 20.59 -10.83
CA ILE A 23 20.95 20.50 -9.42
C ILE A 23 19.85 19.91 -8.54
N VAL A 24 18.58 20.32 -8.74
CA VAL A 24 17.45 19.79 -7.98
C VAL A 24 17.20 18.31 -8.30
N LEU A 25 17.30 17.91 -9.57
CA LEU A 25 17.11 16.52 -9.98
C LEU A 25 18.22 15.60 -9.46
N ASP A 26 19.47 16.06 -9.52
CA ASP A 26 20.63 15.31 -8.99
C ASP A 26 20.50 15.12 -7.46
N PHE A 27 20.02 16.14 -6.73
CA PHE A 27 19.76 16.05 -5.29
C PHE A 27 18.65 15.03 -4.96
N VAL A 28 17.55 15.02 -5.72
CA VAL A 28 16.45 14.05 -5.52
C VAL A 28 16.92 12.63 -5.82
N GLU A 29 17.77 12.43 -6.84
CA GLU A 29 18.32 11.12 -7.16
C GLU A 29 19.27 10.61 -6.07
N GLU A 30 20.08 11.49 -5.48
CA GLU A 30 20.98 11.16 -4.37
C GLU A 30 20.20 10.81 -3.08
N GLU A 31 19.09 11.50 -2.81
CA GLU A 31 18.19 11.18 -1.70
C GLU A 31 17.48 9.83 -1.89
N MET A 32 17.16 9.46 -3.14
CA MET A 32 16.59 8.15 -3.47
C MET A 32 17.61 7.01 -3.34
N ARG A 33 18.88 7.26 -3.70
CA ARG A 33 19.96 6.27 -3.56
C ARG A 33 20.30 6.02 -2.09
N SER A 34 20.43 7.07 -1.28
CA SER A 34 20.69 6.95 0.16
C SER A 34 19.58 6.21 0.91
N LYS A 35 18.30 6.40 0.52
CA LYS A 35 17.17 5.62 1.07
C LYS A 35 17.18 4.15 0.66
N LYS A 36 17.71 3.80 -0.53
CA LYS A 36 17.86 2.40 -0.97
C LYS A 36 19.00 1.66 -0.27
N GLU A 37 20.06 2.36 0.12
CA GLU A 37 21.21 1.76 0.81
C GLU A 37 21.00 1.58 2.32
N ALA A 38 20.02 2.29 2.91
CA ALA A 38 19.73 2.24 4.34
C ALA A 38 18.80 1.10 4.79
N VAL A 39 18.39 0.17 3.90
CA VAL A 39 17.56 -0.99 4.29
C VAL A 39 18.46 -2.19 4.64
N PRO A 40 18.55 -2.62 5.91
CA PRO A 40 19.37 -3.75 6.30
C PRO A 40 18.85 -5.06 5.68
N ALA A 41 19.77 -5.79 5.04
CA ALA A 41 19.54 -7.08 4.43
C ALA A 41 19.32 -8.18 5.48
N SER A 42 18.12 -8.26 6.07
CA SER A 42 17.71 -9.41 6.89
C SER A 42 16.22 -9.72 6.73
N ALA A 43 15.89 -10.48 5.68
CA ALA A 43 14.79 -11.47 5.60
C ALA A 43 14.47 -11.77 4.12
N LYS A 44 15.35 -12.53 3.45
CA LYS A 44 15.01 -13.16 2.17
C LYS A 44 14.23 -14.45 2.46
N GLU A 45 12.90 -14.34 2.53
CA GLU A 45 12.02 -15.49 2.37
C GLU A 45 12.14 -16.04 0.95
N LYS A 46 12.49 -17.33 0.88
CA LYS A 46 12.64 -18.10 -0.35
C LYS A 46 11.25 -18.47 -0.88
N ASN A 47 10.71 -17.70 -1.81
CA ASN A 47 9.62 -18.19 -2.65
C ASN A 47 10.18 -19.10 -3.76
N LYS A 48 9.74 -20.36 -3.70
CA LYS A 48 10.06 -21.43 -4.63
C LYS A 48 9.52 -21.12 -6.02
N LEU A 49 10.35 -21.39 -7.01
CA LEU A 49 9.98 -21.63 -8.41
C LEU A 49 8.89 -22.71 -8.48
N VAL A 50 7.77 -22.39 -9.12
CA VAL A 50 6.83 -23.39 -9.67
C VAL A 50 6.79 -23.18 -11.18
N ASP A 51 7.49 -24.06 -11.87
CA ASP A 51 7.30 -24.37 -13.28
C ASP A 51 5.98 -25.16 -13.46
N GLY A 52 5.20 -24.84 -14.49
CA GLY A 52 3.99 -25.57 -14.88
C GLY A 52 2.99 -24.65 -15.59
N LEU A 53 3.09 -24.39 -16.90
CA LEU A 53 2.59 -25.24 -18.01
C LEU A 53 1.15 -25.76 -17.79
N PHE A 54 0.24 -25.23 -18.60
CA PHE A 54 -1.14 -25.66 -18.88
C PHE A 54 -2.19 -25.49 -17.77
N ASN A 55 -3.03 -24.46 -17.91
CA ASN A 55 -4.46 -24.64 -17.69
C ASN A 55 -5.28 -23.89 -18.74
N SER A 56 -5.66 -24.66 -19.76
CA SER A 56 -6.66 -24.35 -20.74
C SER A 56 -8.05 -24.70 -20.21
N VAL A 57 -9.04 -23.88 -20.57
CA VAL A 57 -10.49 -24.19 -20.66
C VAL A 57 -11.32 -24.12 -19.38
N SER A 58 -12.20 -23.12 -19.32
CA SER A 58 -13.65 -23.38 -19.20
C SER A 58 -14.47 -22.20 -19.73
N ARG A 59 -15.07 -22.42 -20.91
CA ARG A 59 -16.18 -21.67 -21.47
C ARG A 59 -17.35 -21.69 -20.48
N VAL A 60 -17.79 -20.52 -20.03
CA VAL A 60 -19.11 -20.35 -19.42
C VAL A 60 -20.14 -20.28 -20.56
N LYS A 61 -20.93 -21.34 -20.72
CA LYS A 61 -22.18 -21.33 -21.49
C LYS A 61 -23.31 -21.03 -20.50
N SER A 62 -23.81 -19.80 -20.48
CA SER A 62 -25.11 -19.50 -19.89
C SER A 62 -26.20 -20.03 -20.83
N LYS A 63 -27.08 -20.86 -20.27
CA LYS A 63 -28.25 -21.43 -20.92
C LYS A 63 -29.44 -20.71 -20.31
N GLU A 64 -29.89 -19.64 -20.95
CA GLU A 64 -31.16 -19.00 -20.64
C GLU A 64 -32.30 -19.84 -21.25
N THR A 65 -33.20 -20.30 -20.40
CA THR A 65 -34.53 -20.77 -20.78
C THR A 65 -35.55 -19.70 -20.40
N PRO A 66 -36.54 -19.42 -21.27
CA PRO A 66 -37.49 -18.34 -21.07
C PRO A 66 -38.59 -18.72 -20.07
N LYS A 67 -39.00 -17.75 -19.24
CA LYS A 67 -40.27 -17.77 -18.49
C LYS A 67 -41.42 -17.39 -19.44
N PRO A 68 -42.60 -18.04 -19.35
CA PRO A 68 -43.85 -17.43 -19.77
C PRO A 68 -44.69 -16.93 -18.58
N ALA A 69 -45.24 -15.73 -18.80
CA ALA A 69 -46.52 -15.16 -18.40
C ALA A 69 -47.32 -15.70 -17.18
N VAL A 70 -47.61 -14.73 -16.28
CA VAL A 70 -48.94 -14.30 -15.81
C VAL A 70 -50.07 -15.35 -15.78
N SER A 71 -50.58 -15.64 -14.58
CA SER A 71 -52.03 -15.75 -14.35
C SER A 71 -52.36 -15.45 -12.88
N GLU A 72 -53.54 -14.86 -12.70
CA GLU A 72 -54.12 -14.34 -11.47
C GLU A 72 -54.61 -15.43 -10.50
N ARG A 73 -54.90 -14.97 -9.27
CA ARG A 73 -56.02 -15.31 -8.36
C ARG A 73 -55.75 -16.10 -7.06
N LYS A 74 -56.19 -15.42 -5.99
CA LYS A 74 -56.88 -15.83 -4.74
C LYS A 74 -56.05 -16.19 -3.49
N GLU A 75 -56.15 -15.29 -2.50
CA GLU A 75 -56.68 -15.49 -1.12
C GLU A 75 -56.90 -16.95 -0.67
N ALA A 76 -56.63 -17.44 0.54
CA ALA A 76 -56.13 -16.95 1.84
C ALA A 76 -55.81 -18.21 2.71
N PRO A 77 -55.79 -18.22 4.07
CA PRO A 77 -54.60 -18.28 4.94
C PRO A 77 -54.50 -19.54 5.83
N ALA A 78 -53.57 -19.51 6.81
CA ALA A 78 -53.21 -20.51 7.84
C ALA A 78 -52.08 -21.47 7.39
N GLU A 79 -51.11 -21.86 8.21
CA GLU A 79 -51.15 -22.13 9.65
C GLU A 79 -49.73 -22.16 10.22
N GLU A 80 -49.60 -21.80 11.50
CA GLU A 80 -48.39 -21.90 12.31
C GLU A 80 -47.86 -23.34 12.36
N THR A 81 -46.54 -23.53 12.52
CA THR A 81 -46.04 -24.49 13.53
C THR A 81 -44.58 -24.26 13.88
N LYS A 82 -44.35 -24.30 15.18
CA LYS A 82 -43.08 -24.20 15.90
C LYS A 82 -42.35 -25.56 15.87
N LYS A 83 -41.00 -25.51 15.88
CA LYS A 83 -39.94 -26.35 16.52
C LYS A 83 -40.31 -27.77 17.04
N PRO A 84 -39.37 -28.77 17.18
CA PRO A 84 -37.97 -28.61 17.61
C PRO A 84 -36.90 -29.66 17.13
N ILE A 85 -35.63 -29.31 17.37
CA ILE A 85 -34.51 -30.08 17.96
C ILE A 85 -34.54 -31.63 17.87
N SER A 86 -33.52 -32.27 17.28
CA SER A 86 -32.52 -33.10 18.00
C SER A 86 -31.77 -34.13 17.13
N SER A 87 -30.50 -34.32 17.51
CA SER A 87 -29.69 -35.54 17.41
C SER A 87 -29.15 -36.02 16.05
N SER A 88 -27.83 -35.92 15.89
CA SER A 88 -27.03 -37.13 15.69
C SER A 88 -25.57 -36.91 16.09
N ARG A 89 -25.19 -37.55 17.20
CA ARG A 89 -23.81 -37.82 17.64
C ARG A 89 -23.35 -39.13 16.99
N ARG A 90 -22.18 -39.14 16.35
CA ARG A 90 -21.21 -40.27 16.30
C ARG A 90 -19.83 -39.62 16.13
N PHE A 91 -19.02 -39.46 17.19
CA PHE A 91 -18.05 -40.44 17.72
C PHE A 91 -17.33 -41.24 16.63
N MET A 92 -16.07 -40.87 16.37
CA MET A 92 -14.96 -41.79 16.61
C MET A 92 -13.65 -41.05 16.85
N ASP A 93 -13.05 -41.39 17.97
CA ASP A 93 -11.74 -41.00 18.49
C ASP A 93 -10.60 -41.52 17.61
N ILE A 94 -9.56 -40.70 17.38
CA ILE A 94 -8.17 -41.19 17.29
C ILE A 94 -7.21 -40.18 17.93
N ALA A 95 -6.70 -40.60 19.09
CA ALA A 95 -5.36 -40.40 19.66
C ALA A 95 -4.77 -38.99 19.78
N LYS A 96 -4.81 -38.50 21.03
CA LYS A 96 -3.83 -37.57 21.63
C LYS A 96 -2.41 -38.19 21.63
N ALA A 97 -1.41 -37.41 21.24
CA ALA A 97 -0.03 -37.53 21.70
C ALA A 97 0.54 -36.13 22.03
N PRO A 98 1.49 -36.01 22.97
CA PRO A 98 1.61 -34.85 23.84
C PRO A 98 2.57 -33.73 23.37
N ALA A 99 2.34 -32.57 23.96
CA ALA A 99 3.07 -31.31 23.95
C ALA A 99 4.59 -31.37 23.72
N ALA A 100 5.06 -30.57 22.75
CA ALA A 100 6.40 -29.98 22.76
C ALA A 100 6.26 -28.48 23.10
N LYS A 101 6.45 -28.14 24.37
CA LYS A 101 6.63 -26.76 24.83
C LYS A 101 7.85 -26.16 24.13
N LYS A 102 7.65 -25.11 23.34
CA LYS A 102 8.74 -24.23 22.90
C LYS A 102 9.30 -23.50 24.13
N PRO A 103 10.62 -23.31 24.24
CA PRO A 103 11.20 -22.55 25.34
C PRO A 103 10.78 -21.09 25.21
N GLU A 104 10.04 -20.63 26.20
CA GLU A 104 9.66 -19.24 26.43
C GLU A 104 10.94 -18.48 26.82
N ILE A 105 11.46 -17.68 25.88
CA ILE A 105 12.60 -16.81 26.13
C ILE A 105 12.10 -15.69 27.03
N HIS A 106 12.39 -15.79 28.32
CA HIS A 106 12.18 -14.73 29.30
C HIS A 106 12.85 -13.43 28.82
N ARG A 107 12.04 -12.51 28.30
CA ARG A 107 12.44 -11.10 28.23
C ARG A 107 12.34 -10.55 29.64
N GLU A 108 13.48 -10.48 30.33
CA GLU A 108 13.62 -9.72 31.57
C GLU A 108 13.04 -8.32 31.35
N SER A 109 12.05 -7.96 32.14
CA SER A 109 11.43 -6.63 32.06
C SER A 109 12.46 -5.58 32.46
N LYS A 110 12.43 -4.40 31.84
CA LYS A 110 13.37 -3.29 32.17
C LYS A 110 13.39 -2.96 33.67
N ALA A 111 12.30 -3.23 34.39
CA ALA A 111 12.19 -3.07 35.85
C ALA A 111 13.08 -4.03 36.66
N GLU A 112 13.41 -5.21 36.12
CA GLU A 112 14.20 -6.24 36.80
C GLU A 112 15.71 -5.97 36.67
N ILE A 113 16.13 -5.41 35.53
CA ILE A 113 17.49 -4.91 35.30
C ILE A 113 17.80 -3.71 36.22
N GLU A 114 16.80 -2.85 36.45
CA GLU A 114 16.95 -1.67 37.31
C GLU A 114 17.08 -2.02 38.80
N LYS A 115 16.30 -3.01 39.29
CA LYS A 115 16.46 -3.56 40.65
C LYS A 115 17.84 -4.19 40.87
N ARG A 116 18.37 -4.90 39.87
CA ARG A 116 19.69 -5.54 39.96
C ARG A 116 20.84 -4.52 40.00
N ASN A 117 20.68 -3.39 39.33
CA ASN A 117 21.65 -2.30 39.37
C ASN A 117 21.60 -1.50 40.69
N GLN A 118 20.43 -1.38 41.32
CA GLN A 118 20.30 -0.79 42.66
C GLN A 118 20.96 -1.67 43.74
N LEU A 119 20.77 -2.99 43.68
CA LEU A 119 21.43 -3.95 44.58
C LEU A 119 22.97 -3.92 44.48
N LYS A 120 23.53 -3.74 43.27
CA LYS A 120 24.98 -3.58 43.09
C LYS A 120 25.54 -2.28 43.69
N LYS A 121 24.74 -1.21 43.78
CA LYS A 121 25.16 0.03 44.45
C LYS A 121 25.15 -0.10 45.97
N ILE A 122 24.16 -0.80 46.53
CA ILE A 122 24.07 -1.06 47.97
C ILE A 122 25.26 -1.90 48.44
N TRP A 123 25.58 -2.99 47.73
CA TRP A 123 26.70 -3.86 48.07
C TRP A 123 28.07 -3.16 47.99
N LYS A 124 28.22 -2.20 47.07
CA LYS A 124 29.48 -1.44 46.91
C LYS A 124 29.69 -0.40 48.02
N ASN A 125 28.60 0.07 48.64
CA ASN A 125 28.67 1.02 49.75
C ASN A 125 28.89 0.29 51.09
N GLU A 126 28.29 -0.89 51.30
CA GLU A 126 28.55 -1.71 52.49
C GLU A 126 30.00 -2.22 52.54
N MET A 127 30.61 -2.58 51.40
CA MET A 127 32.00 -3.05 51.37
C MET A 127 33.04 -1.94 51.62
N SER A 128 32.69 -0.67 51.40
CA SER A 128 33.56 0.45 51.76
C SER A 128 33.46 0.84 53.24
N GLU A 129 32.37 0.44 53.92
CA GLU A 129 32.15 0.74 55.34
C GLU A 129 32.81 -0.33 56.25
N VAL A 130 33.00 -1.56 55.75
CA VAL A 130 33.68 -2.65 56.48
C VAL A 130 35.22 -2.56 56.42
N LEU A 131 35.79 -1.76 55.51
CA LEU A 131 37.25 -1.57 55.37
C LEU A 131 37.79 -0.28 56.00
N GLY A 132 37.00 0.33 56.88
CA GLY A 132 37.28 1.64 57.47
C GLY A 132 37.38 1.65 58.99
N GLN A 133 37.96 0.63 59.63
CA GLN A 133 38.33 0.69 61.05
C GLN A 133 39.39 -0.38 61.38
N GLU A 134 40.65 0.04 61.44
CA GLU A 134 41.61 -0.32 62.49
C GLU A 134 42.95 0.37 62.19
N SER A 135 43.26 1.38 63.00
CA SER A 135 44.55 2.05 63.06
C SER A 135 45.17 1.84 64.44
N GLU A 136 46.48 1.63 64.43
CA GLU A 136 47.48 1.93 65.48
C GLU A 136 47.56 1.03 66.73
N VAL A 137 48.70 0.33 66.88
CA VAL A 137 49.68 0.58 67.98
C VAL A 137 51.10 0.24 67.47
N ALA A 138 52.08 1.12 67.74
CA ALA A 138 53.51 0.98 67.45
C ALA A 138 54.28 0.26 68.62
N PRO A 139 55.61 0.39 68.78
CA PRO A 139 56.69 -0.30 68.10
C PRO A 139 57.61 -1.07 69.09
N ALA A 140 58.14 -2.23 68.70
CA ALA A 140 59.42 -2.76 69.21
C ALA A 140 59.82 -3.99 68.39
N ILE A 141 61.11 -4.29 68.35
CA ILE A 141 61.74 -5.50 67.76
C ILE A 141 62.07 -5.37 66.26
N ALA A 142 63.06 -4.52 65.99
CA ALA A 142 63.65 -4.33 64.66
C ALA A 142 64.68 -5.41 64.25
N ASP A 143 64.96 -6.43 65.07
CA ASP A 143 65.99 -7.45 64.77
C ASP A 143 65.45 -8.87 64.44
N GLU A 144 64.14 -9.11 64.54
CA GLU A 144 63.50 -10.39 64.10
C GLU A 144 62.91 -10.32 62.67
N ALA A 145 62.72 -9.11 62.13
CA ALA A 145 62.14 -8.87 60.81
C ALA A 145 63.10 -9.17 59.62
N ALA A 146 64.40 -9.28 59.89
CA ALA A 146 65.39 -9.60 58.86
C ALA A 146 65.45 -11.10 58.54
N ARG A 147 65.26 -11.99 59.53
CA ARG A 147 65.28 -13.45 59.33
C ARG A 147 63.98 -14.00 58.74
N THR A 148 62.85 -13.32 58.97
CA THR A 148 61.55 -13.67 58.38
C THR A 148 61.43 -13.22 56.92
N LYS A 149 62.04 -12.08 56.53
CA LYS A 149 62.10 -11.66 55.12
C LYS A 149 62.91 -12.62 54.24
N GLU A 150 63.99 -13.19 54.75
CA GLU A 150 64.83 -14.13 53.99
C GLU A 150 64.16 -15.51 53.77
N MET A 151 63.40 -16.02 54.75
CA MET A 151 62.59 -17.23 54.59
C MET A 151 61.40 -17.02 53.64
N ILE A 152 60.72 -15.87 53.73
CA ILE A 152 59.60 -15.53 52.83
C ILE A 152 60.08 -15.36 51.38
N GLU A 153 61.30 -14.85 51.16
CA GLU A 153 61.86 -14.72 49.81
C GLU A 153 62.28 -16.07 49.21
N LYS A 154 62.78 -17.01 50.03
CA LYS A 154 63.07 -18.39 49.60
C LYS A 154 61.79 -19.16 49.28
N GLU A 155 60.75 -19.10 50.12
CA GLU A 155 59.46 -19.73 49.81
C GLU A 155 58.79 -19.12 48.56
N LYS A 156 58.90 -17.80 48.35
CA LYS A 156 58.36 -17.17 47.13
C LYS A 156 59.11 -17.61 45.87
N LYS A 157 60.43 -17.81 45.93
CA LYS A 157 61.22 -18.31 44.80
C LYS A 157 60.89 -19.78 44.51
N GLU A 158 60.74 -20.62 45.54
CA GLU A 158 60.39 -22.03 45.37
C GLU A 158 58.95 -22.21 44.85
N LYS A 159 58.00 -21.39 45.32
CA LYS A 159 56.61 -21.41 44.88
C LYS A 159 56.45 -20.88 43.44
N ALA A 160 57.23 -19.87 43.07
CA ALA A 160 57.29 -19.37 41.69
C ALA A 160 57.93 -20.39 40.73
N GLU A 161 58.89 -21.20 41.20
CA GLU A 161 59.49 -22.27 40.41
C GLU A 161 58.53 -23.46 40.22
N ARG A 162 57.78 -23.84 41.26
CA ARG A 162 56.72 -24.86 41.15
C ARG A 162 55.60 -24.41 40.21
N GLU A 163 55.14 -23.16 40.31
CA GLU A 163 54.15 -22.61 39.37
C GLU A 163 54.64 -22.57 37.91
N ARG A 164 55.94 -22.33 37.69
CA ARG A 164 56.52 -22.37 36.34
C ARG A 164 56.53 -23.80 35.78
N ARG A 165 56.92 -24.80 36.60
CA ARG A 165 56.91 -26.21 36.19
C ARG A 165 55.50 -26.71 35.91
N GLU A 166 54.52 -26.37 36.75
CA GLU A 166 53.11 -26.73 36.53
C GLU A 166 52.52 -26.04 35.28
N LYS A 167 52.84 -24.77 35.03
CA LYS A 167 52.40 -24.07 33.80
C LYS A 167 53.04 -24.65 32.54
N GLU A 168 54.27 -25.14 32.63
CA GLU A 168 54.97 -25.77 31.51
C GLU A 168 54.42 -27.17 31.21
N GLU A 169 54.11 -27.95 32.25
CA GLU A 169 53.48 -29.26 32.13
C GLU A 169 52.03 -29.16 31.59
N LEU A 170 51.29 -28.15 32.02
CA LEU A 170 49.92 -27.89 31.53
C LEU A 170 49.92 -27.44 30.06
N LYS A 171 50.93 -26.66 29.63
CA LYS A 171 51.13 -26.32 28.21
C LYS A 171 51.53 -27.54 27.37
N ARG A 172 52.31 -28.47 27.92
CA ARG A 172 52.68 -29.72 27.24
C ARG A 172 51.46 -30.62 27.02
N ASN A 173 50.64 -30.78 28.06
CA ASN A 173 49.39 -31.56 27.99
C ASN A 173 48.34 -30.93 27.07
N GLN A 174 48.28 -29.60 26.98
CA GLN A 174 47.41 -28.91 26.02
C GLN A 174 47.87 -29.13 24.57
N ARG A 175 49.18 -29.07 24.30
CA ARG A 175 49.74 -29.34 22.96
C ARG A 175 49.52 -30.78 22.52
N GLU A 176 49.68 -31.75 23.42
CA GLU A 176 49.42 -33.16 23.09
C GLU A 176 47.93 -33.41 22.78
N LYS A 177 47.01 -32.79 23.52
CA LYS A 177 45.55 -32.87 23.23
C LYS A 177 45.18 -32.20 21.91
N GLU A 178 45.77 -31.05 21.60
CA GLU A 178 45.57 -30.38 20.32
C GLU A 178 46.10 -31.22 19.14
N GLU A 179 47.28 -31.84 19.28
CA GLU A 179 47.82 -32.74 18.26
C GLU A 179 46.95 -34.00 18.06
N GLU A 180 46.42 -34.56 19.13
CA GLU A 180 45.54 -35.73 19.06
C GLU A 180 44.19 -35.39 18.40
N GLU A 181 43.60 -34.23 18.74
CA GLU A 181 42.40 -33.71 18.07
C GLU A 181 42.64 -33.47 16.57
N ASP A 182 43.81 -32.91 16.22
CA ASP A 182 44.14 -32.64 14.82
C ASP A 182 44.36 -33.93 14.03
N ARG A 183 44.98 -34.96 14.62
CA ARG A 183 45.08 -36.30 14.00
C ARG A 183 43.70 -36.93 13.82
N ALA A 184 42.80 -36.82 14.81
CA ALA A 184 41.43 -37.31 14.70
C ALA A 184 40.61 -36.56 13.63
N ARG A 185 40.80 -35.23 13.51
CA ARG A 185 40.15 -34.41 12.47
C ARG A 185 40.64 -34.77 11.07
N ARG A 186 41.95 -35.01 10.89
CA ARG A 186 42.51 -35.46 9.60
C ARG A 186 42.02 -36.85 9.21
N ALA A 187 41.94 -37.79 10.15
CA ALA A 187 41.39 -39.13 9.91
C ALA A 187 39.90 -39.08 9.51
N LYS A 188 39.08 -38.28 10.19
CA LYS A 188 37.65 -38.09 9.85
C LYS A 188 37.47 -37.46 8.46
N LYS A 189 38.30 -36.47 8.10
CA LYS A 189 38.24 -35.84 6.76
C LYS A 189 38.61 -36.83 5.65
N ALA A 190 39.64 -37.65 5.85
CA ALA A 190 40.03 -38.68 4.88
C ALA A 190 38.96 -39.77 4.71
N ALA A 191 38.33 -40.22 5.79
CA ALA A 191 37.22 -41.18 5.74
C ALA A 191 35.99 -40.61 5.00
N ALA A 192 35.66 -39.34 5.26
CA ALA A 192 34.54 -38.67 4.58
C ALA A 192 34.79 -38.48 3.08
N GLN A 193 36.03 -38.21 2.65
CA GLN A 193 36.37 -38.12 1.22
C GLN A 193 36.23 -39.47 0.51
N ARG A 194 36.73 -40.56 1.11
CA ARG A 194 36.58 -41.92 0.54
C ARG A 194 35.11 -42.34 0.41
N ALA A 195 34.28 -42.01 1.40
CA ALA A 195 32.84 -42.28 1.34
C ALA A 195 32.14 -41.51 0.20
N ARG A 196 32.52 -40.24 -0.03
CA ARG A 196 31.97 -39.43 -1.13
C ARG A 196 32.38 -39.95 -2.51
N GLU A 197 33.63 -40.35 -2.69
CA GLU A 197 34.11 -40.92 -3.95
C GLU A 197 33.42 -42.26 -4.28
N GLU A 198 33.13 -43.10 -3.27
CA GLU A 198 32.40 -44.35 -3.48
C GLU A 198 30.92 -44.11 -3.83
N GLU A 199 30.29 -43.11 -3.20
CA GLU A 199 28.90 -42.72 -3.49
C GLU A 199 28.75 -42.15 -4.91
N GLU A 200 29.70 -41.33 -5.37
CA GLU A 200 29.71 -40.80 -6.75
C GLU A 200 29.86 -41.91 -7.79
N LYS A 201 30.75 -42.88 -7.56
CA LYS A 201 30.91 -44.04 -8.47
C LYS A 201 29.64 -44.90 -8.54
N ARG A 202 28.90 -45.04 -7.44
CA ARG A 202 27.60 -45.74 -7.43
C ARG A 202 26.52 -44.95 -8.18
N LYS A 203 26.47 -43.63 -8.03
CA LYS A 203 25.53 -42.76 -8.75
C LYS A 203 25.80 -42.75 -10.26
N GLN A 204 27.07 -42.74 -10.69
CA GLN A 204 27.42 -42.79 -12.11
C GLN A 204 26.98 -44.11 -12.75
N LYS A 205 27.25 -45.26 -12.12
CA LYS A 205 26.82 -46.57 -12.63
C LYS A 205 25.29 -46.72 -12.68
N ALA A 206 24.59 -46.22 -11.66
CA ALA A 206 23.12 -46.22 -11.65
C ALA A 206 22.54 -45.32 -12.76
N GLY A 207 23.16 -44.16 -13.01
CA GLY A 207 22.76 -43.25 -14.09
C GLY A 207 22.93 -43.85 -15.49
N GLU A 208 24.04 -44.53 -15.75
CA GLU A 208 24.28 -45.19 -17.04
C GLU A 208 23.29 -46.34 -17.33
N GLU A 209 22.93 -47.11 -16.31
CA GLU A 209 21.95 -48.19 -16.45
C GLU A 209 20.53 -47.64 -16.70
N GLU A 210 20.16 -46.56 -16.01
CA GLU A 210 18.87 -45.89 -16.22
C GLU A 210 18.77 -45.26 -17.61
N GLU A 211 19.86 -44.66 -18.12
CA GLU A 211 19.87 -44.05 -19.45
C GLU A 211 19.70 -45.12 -20.55
N LYS A 212 20.35 -46.28 -20.43
CA LYS A 212 20.14 -47.41 -21.37
C LYS A 212 18.69 -47.90 -21.36
N ARG A 213 18.06 -48.02 -20.20
CA ARG A 213 16.62 -48.39 -20.08
C ARG A 213 15.71 -47.33 -20.72
N ARG A 214 16.02 -46.03 -20.55
CA ARG A 214 15.26 -44.93 -21.16
C ARG A 214 15.41 -44.91 -22.69
N ARG A 215 16.60 -45.17 -23.23
CA ARG A 215 16.83 -45.24 -24.69
C ARG A 215 16.05 -46.38 -25.34
N ASN A 216 16.02 -47.57 -24.71
CA ASN A 216 15.26 -48.72 -25.24
C ASN A 216 13.74 -48.46 -25.21
N LYS A 217 13.19 -47.94 -24.10
CA LYS A 217 11.76 -47.57 -24.02
C LYS A 217 11.37 -46.51 -25.05
N ARG A 218 12.25 -45.54 -25.34
CA ARG A 218 12.02 -44.52 -26.38
C ARG A 218 12.03 -45.11 -27.78
N ALA A 219 12.86 -46.12 -28.04
CA ALA A 219 12.92 -46.81 -29.33
C ALA A 219 11.65 -47.64 -29.60
N GLU A 220 11.18 -48.39 -28.61
CA GLU A 220 9.91 -49.14 -28.69
C GLU A 220 8.70 -48.23 -28.87
N ALA A 221 8.60 -47.16 -28.05
CA ALA A 221 7.50 -46.20 -28.18
C ALA A 221 7.47 -45.51 -29.56
N LYS A 222 8.63 -45.30 -30.21
CA LYS A 222 8.70 -44.75 -31.57
C LYS A 222 8.22 -45.76 -32.62
N ARG A 223 8.51 -47.07 -32.45
CA ARG A 223 8.03 -48.13 -33.34
C ARG A 223 6.50 -48.27 -33.24
N ASP A 224 5.97 -48.33 -32.02
CA ASP A 224 4.52 -48.39 -31.78
C ASP A 224 3.76 -47.17 -32.33
N ARG A 225 4.33 -45.96 -32.17
CA ARG A 225 3.74 -44.75 -32.75
C ARG A 225 3.70 -44.82 -34.28
N ARG A 226 4.76 -45.31 -34.93
CA ARG A 226 4.80 -45.44 -36.40
C ARG A 226 3.75 -46.44 -36.91
N GLU A 227 3.57 -47.56 -36.23
CA GLU A 227 2.53 -48.53 -36.61
C GLU A 227 1.11 -47.97 -36.43
N LYS A 228 0.83 -47.30 -35.31
CA LYS A 228 -0.48 -46.67 -35.07
C LYS A 228 -0.77 -45.58 -36.11
N ILE A 229 0.22 -44.76 -36.46
CA ILE A 229 0.10 -43.73 -37.50
C ILE A 229 -0.15 -44.38 -38.88
N MET A 230 0.52 -45.49 -39.22
CA MET A 230 0.28 -46.17 -40.49
C MET A 230 -1.11 -46.82 -40.57
N ARG A 231 -1.63 -47.39 -39.48
CA ARG A 231 -3.01 -47.89 -39.43
C ARG A 231 -4.03 -46.76 -39.57
N LEU A 232 -3.83 -45.65 -38.84
CA LEU A 232 -4.69 -44.46 -38.95
C LEU A 232 -4.65 -43.85 -40.36
N ARG A 233 -3.48 -43.78 -41.00
CA ARG A 233 -3.34 -43.25 -42.37
C ARG A 233 -4.10 -44.09 -43.40
N LYS A 234 -4.13 -45.41 -43.24
CA LYS A 234 -4.90 -46.31 -44.12
C LYS A 234 -6.42 -46.16 -43.92
N ILE A 235 -6.88 -45.95 -42.68
CA ILE A 235 -8.30 -45.70 -42.39
C ILE A 235 -8.71 -44.31 -42.90
N LEU A 236 -7.89 -43.27 -42.64
CA LEU A 236 -8.15 -41.91 -43.10
C LEU A 236 -8.11 -41.77 -44.63
N SER A 237 -7.27 -42.52 -45.35
CA SER A 237 -7.17 -42.38 -46.81
C SER A 237 -8.40 -42.92 -47.55
N GLY A 238 -9.10 -43.91 -46.97
CA GLY A 238 -10.37 -44.42 -47.47
C GLY A 238 -11.56 -43.53 -47.08
N TYR A 239 -11.68 -43.21 -45.78
CA TYR A 239 -12.78 -42.38 -45.27
C TYR A 239 -12.68 -40.92 -45.73
N GLY A 240 -11.47 -40.39 -45.89
CA GLY A 240 -11.22 -38.99 -46.25
C GLY A 240 -11.76 -38.63 -47.63
N ARG A 241 -11.67 -39.53 -48.62
CA ARG A 241 -12.21 -39.26 -49.97
C ARG A 241 -13.74 -39.22 -49.98
N TYR A 242 -14.39 -40.05 -49.15
CA TYR A 242 -15.84 -40.06 -49.01
C TYR A 242 -16.32 -38.80 -48.25
N LEU A 243 -15.66 -38.47 -47.13
CA LEU A 243 -15.92 -37.25 -46.36
C LEU A 243 -15.67 -35.98 -47.18
N LEU A 244 -14.62 -35.91 -48.00
CA LEU A 244 -14.35 -34.77 -48.88
C LEU A 244 -15.49 -34.58 -49.89
N ARG A 245 -16.00 -35.65 -50.52
CA ARG A 245 -17.14 -35.54 -51.44
C ARG A 245 -18.43 -35.11 -50.74
N SER A 246 -18.73 -35.66 -49.56
CA SER A 246 -19.93 -35.25 -48.80
C SER A 246 -19.82 -33.82 -48.27
N LEU A 247 -18.63 -33.39 -47.82
CA LEU A 247 -18.35 -32.02 -47.39
C LEU A 247 -18.41 -31.03 -48.56
N PHE A 248 -18.05 -31.43 -49.79
CA PHE A 248 -18.18 -30.56 -50.95
C PHE A 248 -19.64 -30.29 -51.33
N LEU A 249 -20.53 -31.29 -51.26
CA LEU A 249 -21.95 -31.10 -51.55
C LEU A 249 -22.67 -30.35 -50.41
N ALA A 250 -22.46 -30.74 -49.16
CA ALA A 250 -23.01 -30.03 -48.01
C ALA A 250 -22.44 -28.60 -47.89
N GLY A 251 -21.15 -28.44 -48.22
CA GLY A 251 -20.44 -27.17 -48.23
C GLY A 251 -21.02 -26.16 -49.20
N LYS A 252 -21.50 -26.58 -50.38
CA LYS A 252 -22.19 -25.66 -51.31
C LYS A 252 -23.44 -25.06 -50.67
N THR A 253 -24.30 -25.89 -50.08
CA THR A 253 -25.53 -25.40 -49.42
C THR A 253 -25.24 -24.52 -48.20
N ALA A 254 -24.22 -24.87 -47.40
CA ALA A 254 -23.79 -24.06 -46.27
C ALA A 254 -23.18 -22.73 -46.73
N LEU A 255 -22.40 -22.73 -47.82
CA LEU A 255 -21.80 -21.54 -48.42
C LEU A 255 -22.89 -20.59 -48.93
N TYR A 256 -23.91 -21.08 -49.63
CA TYR A 256 -25.03 -20.24 -50.08
C TYR A 256 -25.81 -19.64 -48.90
N ARG A 257 -26.05 -20.40 -47.82
CA ARG A 257 -26.69 -19.88 -46.61
C ARG A 257 -25.83 -18.82 -45.92
N PHE A 258 -24.52 -19.06 -45.82
CA PHE A 258 -23.58 -18.10 -45.28
C PHE A 258 -23.53 -16.82 -46.11
N LEU A 259 -23.47 -16.96 -47.44
CA LEU A 259 -23.48 -15.83 -48.37
C LEU A 259 -24.79 -15.03 -48.28
N LEU A 260 -25.93 -15.71 -48.13
CA LEU A 260 -27.23 -15.07 -47.90
C LEU A 260 -27.26 -14.28 -46.60
N ILE A 261 -26.80 -14.88 -45.49
CA ILE A 261 -26.71 -14.21 -44.18
C ILE A 261 -25.80 -12.98 -44.30
N PHE A 262 -24.65 -13.12 -44.95
CA PHE A 262 -23.72 -12.04 -45.20
C PHE A 262 -24.35 -10.91 -46.03
N LEU A 263 -25.11 -11.24 -47.07
CA LEU A 263 -25.85 -10.27 -47.88
C LEU A 263 -26.93 -9.54 -47.06
N VAL A 264 -27.62 -10.24 -46.16
CA VAL A 264 -28.58 -9.63 -45.22
C VAL A 264 -27.86 -8.65 -44.27
N PHE A 265 -26.69 -9.00 -43.74
CA PHE A 265 -25.90 -8.09 -42.92
C PHE A 265 -25.43 -6.86 -43.70
N ILE A 266 -24.98 -7.03 -44.96
CA ILE A 266 -24.63 -5.90 -45.83
C ILE A 266 -25.86 -5.01 -46.04
N PHE A 267 -27.02 -5.59 -46.35
CA PHE A 267 -28.24 -4.83 -46.55
C PHE A 267 -28.66 -4.05 -45.28
N LEU A 268 -28.65 -4.70 -44.11
CA LEU A 268 -28.93 -4.04 -42.83
C LEU A 268 -27.94 -2.91 -42.55
N TYR A 269 -26.65 -3.13 -42.83
CA TYR A 269 -25.63 -2.11 -42.70
C TYR A 269 -25.85 -0.94 -43.67
N SER A 270 -26.24 -1.21 -44.92
CA SER A 270 -26.56 -0.16 -45.90
C SER A 270 -27.79 0.65 -45.48
N VAL A 271 -28.85 0.01 -44.97
CA VAL A 271 -30.03 0.72 -44.44
C VAL A 271 -29.63 1.59 -43.25
N PHE A 272 -28.81 1.05 -42.35
CA PHE A 272 -28.28 1.80 -41.20
C PHE A 272 -27.44 3.01 -41.65
N ALA A 273 -26.53 2.83 -42.61
CA ALA A 273 -25.72 3.91 -43.16
C ALA A 273 -26.56 4.98 -43.86
N ILE A 274 -27.57 4.59 -44.64
CA ILE A 274 -28.51 5.55 -45.27
C ILE A 274 -29.29 6.30 -44.20
N MET A 275 -29.74 5.63 -43.14
CA MET A 275 -30.41 6.31 -42.02
C MET A 275 -29.48 7.34 -41.36
N LEU A 276 -28.22 6.99 -41.09
CA LEU A 276 -27.24 7.92 -40.52
C LEU A 276 -26.97 9.12 -41.45
N LEU A 277 -26.85 8.89 -42.76
CA LEU A 277 -26.57 9.94 -43.73
C LEU A 277 -27.76 10.89 -43.95
N LYS A 278 -29.00 10.37 -43.96
CA LYS A 278 -30.18 11.19 -44.26
C LYS A 278 -30.74 11.93 -43.06
N PHE A 279 -30.68 11.37 -41.87
CA PHE A 279 -31.39 11.92 -40.71
C PHE A 279 -30.55 12.83 -39.82
N GLY A 280 -29.26 13.03 -40.15
CA GLY A 280 -28.33 13.75 -39.30
C GLY A 280 -28.03 12.98 -38.01
N ALA A 281 -26.92 13.33 -37.35
CA ALA A 281 -26.55 12.69 -36.08
C ALA A 281 -27.56 12.99 -34.96
N ASP A 282 -28.30 14.10 -35.04
CA ASP A 282 -29.21 14.56 -33.99
C ASP A 282 -30.71 14.31 -34.32
N ASN A 283 -31.09 13.04 -34.52
CA ASN A 283 -32.48 12.66 -34.69
C ASN A 283 -33.00 11.92 -33.44
N ALA A 284 -34.31 11.96 -33.18
CA ALA A 284 -34.97 11.24 -32.09
C ALA A 284 -34.65 9.73 -32.11
N PHE A 285 -34.55 9.12 -33.29
CA PHE A 285 -34.19 7.71 -33.44
C PHE A 285 -32.74 7.42 -33.05
N THR A 286 -31.80 8.29 -33.42
CA THR A 286 -30.38 8.10 -33.09
C THR A 286 -30.13 8.36 -31.60
N ARG A 287 -30.83 9.34 -30.99
CA ARG A 287 -30.92 9.53 -29.53
C ARG A 287 -31.49 8.30 -28.81
N TYR A 288 -32.54 7.68 -29.35
CA TYR A 288 -33.12 6.46 -28.79
C TYR A 288 -32.13 5.28 -28.80
N ILE A 289 -31.43 5.06 -29.91
CA ILE A 289 -30.39 4.02 -29.99
C ILE A 289 -29.24 4.31 -29.02
N ALA A 290 -28.85 5.58 -28.88
CA ALA A 290 -27.75 5.97 -28.00
C ALA A 290 -28.00 5.65 -26.52
N GLY A 291 -29.28 5.61 -26.10
CA GLY A 291 -29.64 5.13 -24.76
C GLY A 291 -29.30 3.65 -24.50
N TYR A 292 -29.08 2.85 -25.55
CA TYR A 292 -28.65 1.45 -25.44
C TYR A 292 -27.18 1.24 -25.81
N VAL A 293 -26.63 2.09 -26.67
CA VAL A 293 -25.25 2.01 -27.14
C VAL A 293 -24.59 3.37 -26.90
N PRO A 294 -23.85 3.54 -25.79
CA PRO A 294 -23.20 4.81 -25.49
C PRO A 294 -22.17 5.12 -26.57
N VAL A 295 -22.35 6.26 -27.24
CA VAL A 295 -21.41 6.76 -28.23
C VAL A 295 -20.48 7.74 -27.53
N PRO A 296 -19.19 7.42 -27.34
CA PRO A 296 -18.26 8.29 -26.63
C PRO A 296 -17.97 9.55 -27.46
N ALA A 297 -18.15 10.73 -26.86
CA ALA A 297 -17.68 11.99 -27.41
C ALA A 297 -16.32 12.39 -26.82
N LEU A 298 -16.23 12.37 -25.49
CA LEU A 298 -15.01 12.69 -24.78
C LEU A 298 -14.67 11.53 -23.86
N VAL A 299 -13.41 11.14 -23.86
CA VAL A 299 -12.86 10.14 -22.93
C VAL A 299 -11.93 10.86 -21.97
N ALA A 300 -12.24 10.76 -20.68
CA ALA A 300 -11.41 11.30 -19.62
C ALA A 300 -11.07 10.21 -18.60
N ASN A 301 -10.12 10.46 -17.71
CA ASN A 301 -9.56 9.47 -16.79
C ASN A 301 -10.62 8.69 -15.98
N GLY A 302 -11.09 7.57 -16.53
CA GLY A 302 -12.10 6.69 -15.91
C GLY A 302 -13.56 6.96 -16.30
N ASP A 303 -13.86 8.05 -17.01
CA ASP A 303 -15.21 8.42 -17.39
C ASP A 303 -15.35 8.67 -18.90
N VAL A 304 -16.51 8.31 -19.44
CA VAL A 304 -16.87 8.53 -20.85
C VAL A 304 -18.08 9.44 -20.89
N ILE A 305 -17.96 10.53 -21.64
CA ILE A 305 -19.09 11.43 -21.91
C ILE A 305 -19.71 11.04 -23.22
N GLU A 306 -21.02 10.81 -23.18
CA GLU A 306 -21.80 10.47 -24.34
C GLU A 306 -21.96 11.64 -25.30
N TYR A 307 -22.01 11.34 -26.60
CA TYR A 307 -22.11 12.31 -27.67
C TYR A 307 -23.32 13.23 -27.54
N TYR A 308 -24.50 12.70 -27.25
CA TYR A 308 -25.69 13.53 -27.12
C TYR A 308 -25.65 14.44 -25.91
N LYS A 309 -25.06 13.98 -24.80
CA LYS A 309 -24.82 14.83 -23.64
C LYS A 309 -23.90 16.01 -23.99
N TYR A 310 -22.82 15.74 -24.73
CA TYR A 310 -21.94 16.79 -25.24
C TYR A 310 -22.68 17.77 -26.16
N VAL A 311 -23.51 17.27 -27.09
CA VAL A 311 -24.32 18.10 -28.01
C VAL A 311 -25.35 18.94 -27.26
N ASP A 312 -26.04 18.38 -26.27
CA ASP A 312 -27.03 19.09 -25.46
C ASP A 312 -26.37 20.23 -24.66
N ILE A 313 -25.20 19.98 -24.07
CA ILE A 313 -24.40 21.01 -23.38
C ILE A 313 -23.93 22.08 -24.37
N LYS A 314 -23.40 21.68 -25.53
CA LYS A 314 -22.97 22.59 -26.60
C LYS A 314 -24.11 23.51 -27.06
N ASN A 315 -25.30 22.95 -27.26
CA ASN A 315 -26.49 23.69 -27.66
C ASN A 315 -26.93 24.68 -26.58
N SER A 316 -26.87 24.29 -25.29
CA SER A 316 -27.21 25.18 -24.16
C SER A 316 -26.25 26.36 -23.99
N LEU A 317 -25.04 26.27 -24.54
CA LEU A 317 -23.98 27.29 -24.42
C LEU A 317 -23.80 28.10 -25.70
N LYS A 318 -24.57 27.80 -26.75
CA LYS A 318 -24.44 28.42 -28.08
C LYS A 318 -24.56 29.94 -28.03
N ASP A 319 -25.46 30.45 -27.20
CA ASP A 319 -25.70 31.89 -27.07
C ASP A 319 -24.61 32.64 -26.27
N LYS A 320 -23.72 31.91 -25.58
CA LYS A 320 -22.65 32.48 -24.75
C LYS A 320 -21.32 32.64 -25.49
N ALA A 321 -21.20 32.10 -26.70
CA ALA A 321 -19.95 32.08 -27.45
C ALA A 321 -20.00 32.99 -28.68
N ALA A 322 -18.95 33.79 -28.89
CA ALA A 322 -18.83 34.68 -30.04
C ALA A 322 -18.48 33.93 -31.35
N ASP A 323 -17.82 32.78 -31.24
CA ASP A 323 -17.38 31.97 -32.37
C ASP A 323 -17.40 30.47 -32.01
N GLN A 324 -17.29 29.62 -33.04
CA GLN A 324 -17.36 28.17 -32.92
C GLN A 324 -16.23 27.60 -32.05
N LYS A 325 -15.02 28.17 -32.12
CA LYS A 325 -13.86 27.67 -31.38
C LYS A 325 -14.00 27.91 -29.88
N LYS A 326 -14.46 29.11 -29.49
CA LYS A 326 -14.81 29.43 -28.10
C LYS A 326 -15.98 28.60 -27.61
N LEU A 327 -16.96 28.33 -28.46
CA LEU A 327 -18.07 27.44 -28.09
C LEU A 327 -17.56 26.04 -27.75
N ASP A 328 -16.68 25.48 -28.57
CA ASP A 328 -16.11 24.15 -28.35
C ASP A 328 -15.26 24.10 -27.06
N GLU A 329 -14.48 25.16 -26.79
CA GLU A 329 -13.69 25.30 -25.55
C GLU A 329 -14.57 25.42 -24.31
N ILE A 330 -15.55 26.32 -24.30
CA ILE A 330 -16.48 26.51 -23.17
C ILE A 330 -17.30 25.24 -22.93
N THR A 331 -17.74 24.57 -24.02
CA THR A 331 -18.44 23.28 -23.93
C THR A 331 -17.55 22.23 -23.29
N ARG A 332 -16.30 22.10 -23.73
CA ARG A 332 -15.34 21.16 -23.15
C ARG A 332 -15.14 21.41 -21.65
N LEU A 333 -14.95 22.67 -21.24
CA LEU A 333 -14.79 23.03 -19.83
C LEU A 333 -16.05 22.72 -18.99
N ALA A 334 -17.24 23.04 -19.50
CA ALA A 334 -18.50 22.75 -18.83
C ALA A 334 -18.72 21.25 -18.64
N VAL A 335 -18.39 20.47 -19.66
CA VAL A 335 -18.49 19.02 -19.66
C VAL A 335 -17.51 18.37 -18.67
N ILE A 336 -16.25 18.85 -18.63
CA ILE A 336 -15.26 18.42 -17.63
C ILE A 336 -15.73 18.74 -16.22
N LYS A 337 -16.24 19.96 -16.00
CA LYS A 337 -16.81 20.37 -14.71
C LYS A 337 -17.93 19.42 -14.29
N GLU A 338 -18.82 19.03 -15.19
CA GLU A 338 -19.90 18.09 -14.88
C GLU A 338 -19.38 16.70 -14.49
N ILE A 339 -18.31 16.19 -15.13
CA ILE A 339 -17.67 14.95 -14.69
C ILE A 339 -17.12 15.09 -13.28
N ILE A 340 -16.36 16.15 -13.00
CA ILE A 340 -15.73 16.37 -11.70
C ILE A 340 -16.80 16.45 -10.61
N VAL A 341 -17.88 17.20 -10.86
CA VAL A 341 -19.03 17.29 -9.95
C VAL A 341 -19.67 15.93 -9.74
N GLY A 342 -19.93 15.18 -10.82
CA GLY A 342 -20.50 13.83 -10.73
C GLY A 342 -19.61 12.88 -9.93
N ASN A 343 -18.29 13.00 -10.06
CA ASN A 343 -17.33 12.22 -9.28
C ASN A 343 -17.36 12.60 -7.80
N LEU A 344 -17.37 13.88 -7.46
CA LEU A 344 -17.50 14.34 -6.08
C LEU A 344 -18.84 13.91 -5.45
N MET A 345 -19.93 13.95 -6.23
CA MET A 345 -21.23 13.44 -5.77
C MET A 345 -21.18 11.95 -5.43
N ARG A 346 -20.53 11.13 -6.29
CA ARG A 346 -20.33 9.70 -6.04
C ARG A 346 -19.42 9.44 -4.85
N GLU A 347 -18.33 10.20 -4.74
CA GLU A 347 -17.34 10.11 -3.66
C GLU A 347 -17.96 10.43 -2.29
N TYR A 348 -18.79 11.47 -2.20
CA TYR A 348 -19.43 11.91 -0.96
C TYR A 348 -20.83 11.33 -0.72
N GLY A 349 -21.35 10.49 -1.62
CA GLY A 349 -22.70 9.92 -1.49
C GLY A 349 -23.82 10.97 -1.54
N ILE A 350 -23.61 12.07 -2.25
CA ILE A 350 -24.57 13.17 -2.38
C ILE A 350 -25.59 12.82 -3.47
N ALA A 351 -26.84 12.57 -3.06
CA ALA A 351 -27.97 12.39 -3.96
C ALA A 351 -28.80 13.68 -4.09
N GLY A 352 -29.34 13.95 -5.29
CA GLY A 352 -30.18 15.13 -5.57
C GLY A 352 -29.39 16.36 -6.00
N THR A 353 -30.12 17.36 -6.52
CA THR A 353 -29.56 18.62 -7.06
C THR A 353 -29.69 19.81 -6.12
N ASP A 354 -30.49 19.70 -5.07
CA ASP A 354 -30.79 20.80 -4.18
C ASP A 354 -29.58 21.12 -3.29
N ASN A 355 -29.16 22.39 -3.28
CA ASN A 355 -27.98 22.91 -2.57
C ASN A 355 -26.71 22.07 -2.82
N LEU A 356 -26.55 21.59 -4.06
CA LEU A 356 -25.45 20.71 -4.44
C LEU A 356 -24.08 21.30 -4.08
N THR A 357 -23.87 22.58 -4.41
CA THR A 357 -22.64 23.32 -4.11
C THR A 357 -22.35 23.32 -2.61
N ASP A 358 -23.32 23.71 -1.77
CA ASP A 358 -23.12 23.79 -0.31
C ASP A 358 -22.85 22.42 0.31
N ARG A 359 -23.48 21.36 -0.22
CA ARG A 359 -23.27 19.98 0.26
C ARG A 359 -21.91 19.44 -0.13
N ILE A 360 -21.45 19.73 -1.35
CA ILE A 360 -20.09 19.38 -1.79
C ILE A 360 -19.07 20.20 -1.02
N ASN A 361 -19.29 21.51 -0.83
CA ASN A 361 -18.44 22.37 -0.01
C ASN A 361 -18.36 21.88 1.43
N GLY A 362 -19.49 21.57 2.04
CA GLY A 362 -19.51 20.96 3.37
C GLY A 362 -18.67 19.69 3.42
N SER A 363 -18.75 18.82 2.41
CA SER A 363 -18.04 17.54 2.39
C SER A 363 -16.54 17.68 2.09
N ILE A 364 -16.16 18.55 1.14
CA ILE A 364 -14.76 18.71 0.70
C ILE A 364 -13.90 19.27 1.82
N VAL A 365 -14.44 20.17 2.66
CA VAL A 365 -13.72 20.72 3.82
C VAL A 365 -13.28 19.64 4.81
N PHE A 366 -14.05 18.56 4.96
CA PHE A 366 -13.69 17.42 5.80
C PHE A 366 -12.83 16.37 5.06
N ASP A 367 -12.65 16.49 3.74
CA ASP A 367 -11.81 15.57 2.96
C ASP A 367 -10.32 15.87 3.20
N SER A 368 -9.74 15.10 4.12
CA SER A 368 -8.33 15.19 4.47
C SER A 368 -7.36 14.98 3.30
N SER A 369 -7.77 14.27 2.24
CA SER A 369 -6.93 14.02 1.07
C SER A 369 -6.79 15.27 0.20
N LYS A 370 -7.90 16.00 0.02
CA LYS A 370 -7.96 17.25 -0.76
C LYS A 370 -7.37 18.43 0.03
N ASN A 371 -7.55 18.42 1.35
CA ASN A 371 -7.16 19.50 2.24
C ASN A 371 -5.91 19.24 3.09
N MET A 372 -5.05 18.32 2.65
CA MET A 372 -3.84 17.94 3.40
C MET A 372 -2.91 19.13 3.70
N VAL A 373 -2.78 20.09 2.77
CA VAL A 373 -1.93 21.27 2.95
C VAL A 373 -2.46 22.18 4.05
N ALA A 374 -3.76 22.50 3.99
CA ALA A 374 -4.43 23.32 4.99
C ALA A 374 -4.42 22.64 6.37
N LEU A 375 -4.69 21.33 6.44
CA LEU A 375 -4.63 20.53 7.66
C LEU A 375 -3.22 20.53 8.28
N ASN A 376 -2.18 20.29 7.48
CA ASN A 376 -0.80 20.32 7.97
C ASN A 376 -0.41 21.69 8.52
N ARG A 377 -0.90 22.76 7.89
CA ARG A 377 -0.66 24.14 8.32
C ARG A 377 -1.35 24.44 9.65
N VAL A 378 -2.63 24.13 9.80
CA VAL A 378 -3.35 24.37 11.07
C VAL A 378 -2.81 23.48 12.20
N MET A 379 -2.44 22.23 11.93
CA MET A 379 -1.77 21.38 12.92
C MET A 379 -0.42 21.95 13.36
N LYS A 380 0.34 22.55 12.44
CA LYS A 380 1.59 23.24 12.77
C LYS A 380 1.34 24.47 13.64
N ILE A 381 0.33 25.28 13.31
CA ILE A 381 -0.07 26.44 14.12
C ILE A 381 -0.41 26.00 15.55
N LYS A 382 -1.28 24.98 15.70
CA LYS A 382 -1.65 24.42 16.99
C LYS A 382 -0.43 23.94 17.79
N LYS A 383 0.46 23.19 17.15
CA LYS A 383 1.70 22.69 17.78
C LYS A 383 2.61 23.83 18.29
N LEU A 384 2.75 24.92 17.54
CA LEU A 384 3.57 26.07 17.95
C LEU A 384 2.95 26.80 19.14
N ILE A 385 1.63 27.01 19.10
CA ILE A 385 0.88 27.60 20.20
C ILE A 385 0.98 26.74 21.47
N ASP A 386 0.80 25.42 21.35
CA ASP A 386 0.90 24.48 22.47
C ASP A 386 2.31 24.41 23.06
N SER A 387 3.34 24.76 22.27
CA SER A 387 4.72 24.88 22.74
C SER A 387 5.02 26.20 23.47
N GLY A 388 4.03 27.08 23.60
CA GLY A 388 4.15 28.38 24.28
C GLY A 388 4.56 29.54 23.37
N GLU A 389 4.50 29.39 22.04
CA GLU A 389 4.68 30.53 21.14
C GLU A 389 3.50 31.51 21.22
N ASP A 390 3.78 32.80 21.00
CA ASP A 390 2.76 33.86 20.99
C ASP A 390 1.70 33.57 19.90
N PHE A 391 0.43 33.56 20.32
CA PHE A 391 -0.71 33.22 19.47
C PHE A 391 -0.81 34.16 18.26
N ILE A 392 -0.76 35.48 18.51
CA ILE A 392 -0.93 36.51 17.47
C ILE A 392 0.20 36.40 16.46
N ARG A 393 1.45 36.30 16.94
CA ARG A 393 2.63 36.17 16.06
C ARG A 393 2.56 34.91 15.20
N THR A 394 2.12 33.79 15.77
CA THR A 394 1.97 32.52 15.05
C THR A 394 0.85 32.61 14.02
N ALA A 395 -0.30 33.17 14.43
CA ALA A 395 -1.47 33.37 13.59
C ALA A 395 -1.16 34.26 12.38
N THR A 396 -0.52 35.42 12.59
CA THR A 396 -0.15 36.33 11.50
C THR A 396 0.85 35.70 10.52
N ARG A 397 1.70 34.78 10.99
CA ARG A 397 2.73 34.16 10.14
C ARG A 397 2.20 33.02 9.28
N TYR A 398 1.22 32.28 9.77
CA TYR A 398 0.81 31.00 9.16
C TYR A 398 -0.69 30.92 8.83
N GLY A 399 -1.54 31.70 9.49
CA GLY A 399 -2.97 31.78 9.21
C GLY A 399 -3.27 32.55 7.93
N ASP A 400 -4.47 32.33 7.39
CA ASP A 400 -4.98 33.14 6.28
C ASP A 400 -5.73 34.37 6.79
N ASP A 401 -6.42 34.22 7.92
CA ASP A 401 -7.15 35.30 8.56
C ASP A 401 -7.06 35.18 10.09
N LEU A 402 -7.22 36.32 10.76
CA LEU A 402 -7.06 36.53 12.19
C LEU A 402 -8.05 37.60 12.62
N GLY A 403 -8.84 37.33 13.65
CA GLY A 403 -9.77 38.32 14.17
C GLY A 403 -10.10 38.14 15.65
N PRO A 404 -10.60 39.22 16.29
CA PRO A 404 -11.30 39.10 17.57
C PRO A 404 -12.72 38.56 17.35
N LEU A 405 -13.23 37.83 18.33
CA LEU A 405 -14.59 37.33 18.41
C LEU A 405 -15.08 37.46 19.86
N THR A 406 -16.20 38.13 20.09
CA THR A 406 -16.84 38.18 21.41
C THR A 406 -18.11 37.36 21.35
N ILE A 407 -18.20 36.35 22.21
CA ILE A 407 -19.41 35.53 22.36
C ILE A 407 -20.11 35.91 23.66
N ASP A 408 -21.37 36.33 23.56
CA ASP A 408 -22.26 36.67 24.65
C ASP A 408 -23.56 35.84 24.62
N ALA A 409 -24.46 36.10 25.57
CA ALA A 409 -25.73 35.37 25.65
C ALA A 409 -26.64 35.58 24.42
N ASN A 410 -26.47 36.68 23.68
CA ASN A 410 -27.32 37.05 22.55
C ASN A 410 -26.86 36.39 21.24
N ASN A 411 -25.55 36.21 21.04
CA ASN A 411 -24.99 35.69 19.78
C ASN A 411 -24.46 34.25 19.87
N ARG A 412 -24.57 33.57 21.03
CA ARG A 412 -24.05 32.19 21.20
C ARG A 412 -24.58 31.17 20.18
N TYR A 413 -25.77 31.40 19.61
CA TYR A 413 -26.39 30.50 18.63
C TYR A 413 -26.02 30.82 17.18
N ASP A 414 -25.32 31.93 16.94
CA ASP A 414 -24.86 32.31 15.59
C ASP A 414 -23.61 31.51 15.18
N HIS A 415 -23.03 30.75 16.12
CA HIS A 415 -21.78 30.02 15.95
C HIS A 415 -21.97 28.53 16.26
N ASP A 416 -21.94 27.69 15.21
CA ASP A 416 -22.12 26.22 15.29
C ASP A 416 -21.08 25.52 16.20
N TYR A 417 -19.99 26.22 16.55
CA TYR A 417 -18.90 25.73 17.38
C TYR A 417 -18.91 26.22 18.83
N TYR A 418 -19.95 26.96 19.27
CA TYR A 418 -20.04 27.50 20.64
C TYR A 418 -19.85 26.43 21.72
N ASP A 419 -20.50 25.27 21.56
CA ASP A 419 -20.43 24.17 22.53
C ASP A 419 -19.00 23.66 22.76
N LYS A 420 -18.13 23.78 21.74
CA LYS A 420 -16.72 23.40 21.82
C LYS A 420 -15.86 24.46 22.53
N LEU A 421 -16.34 25.70 22.61
CA LEU A 421 -15.62 26.84 23.20
C LEU A 421 -16.05 27.15 24.63
N ALA A 422 -17.28 26.81 25.02
CA ALA A 422 -17.85 27.18 26.32
C ALA A 422 -17.00 26.73 27.53
N GLY A 423 -16.30 25.60 27.38
CA GLY A 423 -15.45 25.00 28.42
C GLY A 423 -14.06 25.62 28.59
N LEU A 424 -13.63 26.52 27.69
CA LEU A 424 -12.27 27.06 27.72
C LEU A 424 -12.09 28.11 28.82
N GLU A 425 -10.99 28.02 29.58
CA GLU A 425 -10.59 28.99 30.60
C GLU A 425 -9.80 30.17 30.00
N THR A 426 -9.57 31.21 30.80
CA THR A 426 -8.76 32.36 30.37
C THR A 426 -7.33 31.92 30.06
N ASN A 427 -6.79 32.37 28.93
CA ASN A 427 -5.51 32.00 28.33
C ASN A 427 -5.43 30.56 27.77
N GLU A 428 -6.54 29.82 27.69
CA GLU A 428 -6.55 28.53 27.01
C GLU A 428 -6.73 28.67 25.50
N THR A 429 -6.36 27.61 24.78
CA THR A 429 -6.52 27.52 23.32
C THR A 429 -7.36 26.30 22.98
N SER A 430 -8.27 26.46 22.04
CA SER A 430 -9.14 25.38 21.60
C SER A 430 -8.35 24.29 20.88
N GLU A 431 -8.97 23.12 20.76
CA GLU A 431 -8.63 22.17 19.70
C GLU A 431 -8.93 22.76 18.32
N ILE A 432 -8.49 22.08 17.25
CA ILE A 432 -8.81 22.48 15.88
C ILE A 432 -10.30 22.25 15.63
N ILE A 433 -11.02 23.33 15.37
CA ILE A 433 -12.45 23.31 15.06
C ILE A 433 -12.60 23.42 13.55
N VAL A 434 -13.29 22.44 12.95
CA VAL A 434 -13.60 22.45 11.52
C VAL A 434 -15.00 23.02 11.32
N ASP A 435 -15.12 24.01 10.44
CA ASP A 435 -16.36 24.63 10.01
C ASP A 435 -16.34 24.84 8.48
N LYS A 436 -17.46 25.24 7.87
CA LYS A 436 -17.63 25.41 6.41
C LYS A 436 -16.60 26.36 5.79
N ASP A 437 -16.21 27.39 6.56
CA ASP A 437 -15.27 28.42 6.12
C ASP A 437 -13.79 28.04 6.39
N GLY A 438 -13.55 27.02 7.23
CA GLY A 438 -12.23 26.41 7.37
C GLY A 438 -11.87 25.84 8.73
N TYR A 439 -10.56 25.82 8.99
CA TYR A 439 -9.98 25.25 10.20
C TYR A 439 -9.64 26.37 11.18
N TYR A 440 -10.34 26.40 12.30
CA TYR A 440 -10.22 27.42 13.33
C TYR A 440 -9.43 26.93 14.54
N ILE A 441 -8.63 27.82 15.12
CA ILE A 441 -8.10 27.70 16.48
C ILE A 441 -8.45 28.99 17.21
N PHE A 442 -9.08 28.86 18.37
CA PHE A 442 -9.48 29.98 19.21
C PHE A 442 -8.57 30.09 20.44
N HIS A 443 -8.34 31.31 20.89
CA HIS A 443 -7.63 31.62 22.12
C HIS A 443 -8.47 32.57 22.97
N VAL A 444 -8.75 32.19 24.21
CA VAL A 444 -9.52 33.02 25.14
C VAL A 444 -8.58 34.00 25.83
N PHE A 445 -8.78 35.30 25.64
CA PHE A 445 -8.01 36.31 26.36
C PHE A 445 -8.79 36.95 27.50
N GLY A 446 -10.13 36.82 27.52
CA GLY A 446 -10.95 37.29 28.62
C GLY A 446 -12.24 36.49 28.75
N LYS A 447 -12.56 36.04 29.96
CA LYS A 447 -13.84 35.37 30.27
C LYS A 447 -14.51 36.05 31.45
N THR A 448 -15.74 36.47 31.24
CA THR A 448 -16.63 37.02 32.28
C THR A 448 -17.89 36.16 32.36
N ALA A 449 -18.74 36.39 33.37
CA ALA A 449 -20.00 35.65 33.49
C ALA A 449 -20.96 35.87 32.30
N GLU A 450 -20.85 37.02 31.62
CA GLU A 450 -21.78 37.43 30.56
C GLU A 450 -21.20 37.27 29.15
N LYS A 451 -19.87 37.38 29.01
CA LYS A 451 -19.18 37.34 27.72
C LYS A 451 -17.83 36.65 27.76
N THR A 452 -17.46 36.03 26.64
CA THR A 452 -16.14 35.43 26.38
C THR A 452 -15.51 36.15 25.19
N ASP A 453 -14.37 36.80 25.43
CA ASP A 453 -13.59 37.49 24.42
C ASP A 453 -12.46 36.57 23.92
N LEU A 454 -12.49 36.27 22.62
CA LEU A 454 -11.65 35.29 21.93
C LEU A 454 -10.88 35.97 20.80
N SER A 455 -9.70 35.45 20.47
CA SER A 455 -9.06 35.67 19.18
C SER A 455 -9.03 34.36 18.42
N TYR A 456 -9.27 34.40 17.11
CA TYR A 456 -9.19 33.22 16.27
C TYR A 456 -8.11 33.37 15.21
N VAL A 457 -7.60 32.24 14.77
CA VAL A 457 -6.87 32.09 13.52
C VAL A 457 -7.60 31.07 12.67
N VAL A 458 -7.80 31.39 11.39
CA VAL A 458 -8.40 30.46 10.42
C VAL A 458 -7.43 30.14 9.31
N VAL A 459 -7.42 28.88 8.93
CA VAL A 459 -6.76 28.35 7.75
C VAL A 459 -7.84 27.87 6.79
N ARG A 460 -7.93 28.50 5.62
CA ARG A 460 -8.94 28.19 4.62
C ARG A 460 -8.60 26.87 3.91
N PRO A 461 -9.58 25.98 3.75
CA PRO A 461 -9.47 24.78 2.93
C PRO A 461 -9.61 25.16 1.45
N VAL A 462 -9.28 24.23 0.58
CA VAL A 462 -9.64 24.28 -0.84
C VAL A 462 -11.16 24.14 -0.92
N LEU A 463 -11.81 25.19 -1.42
CA LEU A 463 -13.25 25.18 -1.66
C LEU A 463 -13.58 24.42 -2.95
N PHE A 464 -14.84 24.03 -3.09
CA PHE A 464 -15.32 23.30 -4.27
C PHE A 464 -15.03 24.04 -5.58
N GLU A 465 -15.30 25.34 -5.64
CA GLU A 465 -15.05 26.15 -6.83
C GLU A 465 -13.57 26.13 -7.22
N GLU A 466 -12.69 26.40 -6.26
CA GLU A 466 -11.23 26.39 -6.45
C GLU A 466 -10.74 25.00 -6.88
N TYR A 467 -11.21 23.95 -6.19
CA TYR A 467 -10.87 22.58 -6.51
C TYR A 467 -11.29 22.20 -7.94
N VAL A 468 -12.50 22.59 -8.35
CA VAL A 468 -12.99 22.32 -9.70
C VAL A 468 -12.15 23.07 -10.73
N GLU A 469 -11.82 24.34 -10.50
CA GLU A 469 -11.01 25.13 -11.42
C GLU A 469 -9.60 24.53 -11.60
N GLU A 470 -8.91 24.20 -10.51
CA GLU A 470 -7.60 23.53 -10.55
C GLU A 470 -7.67 22.17 -11.24
N THR A 471 -8.71 21.40 -10.95
CA THR A 471 -8.89 20.05 -11.52
C THR A 471 -9.20 20.14 -13.01
N VAL A 472 -10.05 21.07 -13.45
CA VAL A 472 -10.38 21.29 -14.87
C VAL A 472 -9.12 21.60 -15.67
N MET A 473 -8.24 22.46 -15.15
CA MET A 473 -7.01 22.87 -15.84
C MET A 473 -6.00 21.73 -15.99
N SER A 474 -5.98 20.80 -15.04
CA SER A 474 -5.12 19.61 -15.07
C SER A 474 -5.77 18.40 -15.76
N TYR A 475 -7.04 18.50 -16.16
CA TYR A 475 -7.80 17.37 -16.67
C TYR A 475 -7.43 17.02 -18.12
N HIS A 476 -6.88 15.82 -18.31
CA HIS A 476 -6.62 15.28 -19.65
C HIS A 476 -7.88 14.68 -20.25
N VAL A 477 -8.27 15.22 -21.41
CA VAL A 477 -9.44 14.75 -22.17
C VAL A 477 -9.03 14.46 -23.60
N TRP A 478 -9.46 13.30 -24.09
CA TRP A 478 -9.36 12.95 -25.49
C TRP A 478 -10.70 13.17 -26.18
N SER A 479 -10.73 14.04 -27.18
CA SER A 479 -11.93 14.31 -27.98
C SER A 479 -12.02 13.36 -29.17
N LEU A 480 -13.22 12.80 -29.38
CA LEU A 480 -13.59 11.98 -30.53
C LEU A 480 -14.56 12.71 -31.49
N VAL A 481 -14.90 13.97 -31.17
CA VAL A 481 -15.89 14.78 -31.90
C VAL A 481 -15.24 15.90 -32.71
N ASP A 482 -13.91 16.04 -32.63
CA ASP A 482 -13.14 17.08 -33.32
C ASP A 482 -13.14 16.95 -34.84
#